data_AF-A0A1I4ACH3-F1
#
_entry.id   AF-A0A1I4ACH3-F1
#
_cell.length_a   1.000
_cell.length_b   1.000
_cell.length_c   1.000
_cell.angle_alpha   90.00
_cell.angle_beta   90.00
_cell.angle_gamma   90.00
#
_symmetry.space_group_name_H-M   'P 1'
#
loop_
_entity.id
_entity.type
_entity.pdbx_description
1 polymer ?
#
loop_
_entity_poly.entity_id
_entity_poly.type
_entity_poly.pdbx_seq_one_letter_code
_entity_poly.pdbx_strand_id
1 'polypeptide(L)'
;MNDTQDGRATQQGVPADKAAYLAEATALFKQILPLWDSAGNVWRTACAFDSLLDYFVVSGTDGTNYANDALTALDPTRKGNWWDDFGWIGIAALRAAESDFATQHRYDFLKIAINSWCYMYGAGWSTASGPQGIYPYLDPPGWASFASTHTKNTGAPNCWLYINQTWPGVTPDMQAQLRPRYSPGGIWNSPFTATEHPLPSAEYNSGGGDVLNPIQNTVTNAVYALLSLRLSQAAKRSDFAPYFTGVSFNLAACNQAWENQIAWWQLWMLKTADPLQSLLLTGQQGSQGGSLVRERVSSFHAVNNEIYWDSSYNKDMTWSGDQGLLIGALREANAIYKASPPPVCGLYPDLIKGSFANYFRPRTYGSVSGNFPLPWLEVGAADPYNATPPGSDYGDYQTGVGAYMRYLLQAYQAEPALLSAYKPAIIAAANALVNPAFGAPSPAGSCDAFTPQGSDKADLMSAYVNRLAVLTLAIAMS
;
A
#
# COMPACT_ATOMS: atom_id res chain seq x y z
N MET A 1 -13.44 -39.95 -18.04
CA MET A 1 -13.94 -38.73 -17.37
C MET A 1 -13.10 -38.62 -16.11
N ASN A 2 -11.98 -37.91 -16.22
CA ASN A 2 -10.95 -37.87 -15.19
C ASN A 2 -11.16 -36.61 -14.36
N ASP A 3 -11.47 -36.81 -13.09
CA ASP A 3 -11.32 -35.82 -12.03
C ASP A 3 -9.88 -35.30 -12.01
N THR A 4 -9.68 -34.06 -12.42
CA THR A 4 -8.52 -33.27 -12.04
C THR A 4 -8.65 -32.98 -10.54
N GLN A 5 -7.89 -33.74 -9.74
CA GLN A 5 -7.71 -33.48 -8.32
C GLN A 5 -7.29 -32.03 -8.10
N ASP A 6 -8.14 -31.29 -7.39
CA ASP A 6 -7.86 -29.98 -6.81
C ASP A 6 -6.56 -30.07 -6.01
N GLY A 7 -5.45 -29.55 -6.55
CA GLY A 7 -4.09 -29.61 -5.99
C GLY A 7 -3.88 -28.84 -4.67
N ARG A 8 -4.95 -28.62 -3.90
CA ARG A 8 -4.96 -27.96 -2.59
C ARG A 8 -4.60 -28.93 -1.46
N ALA A 9 -3.63 -29.82 -1.69
CA ALA A 9 -3.01 -30.58 -0.61
C ALA A 9 -2.13 -29.61 0.22
N THR A 10 -2.75 -28.84 1.11
CA THR A 10 -2.04 -28.21 2.21
C THR A 10 -1.28 -29.30 2.95
N GLN A 11 0.05 -29.20 3.05
CA GLN A 11 0.82 -29.96 4.03
C GLN A 11 0.38 -29.52 5.43
N GLN A 12 -0.77 -30.03 5.88
CA GLN A 12 -1.27 -29.81 7.22
C GLN A 12 -0.39 -30.62 8.18
N GLY A 13 0.17 -29.94 9.19
CA GLY A 13 0.82 -30.61 10.33
C GLY A 13 2.34 -30.50 10.42
N VAL A 14 3.03 -29.75 9.55
CA VAL A 14 4.45 -29.41 9.81
C VAL A 14 4.48 -28.32 10.89
N PRO A 15 5.16 -28.55 12.04
CA PRO A 15 5.25 -27.56 13.10
C PRO A 15 6.01 -26.31 12.63
N ALA A 16 5.80 -25.20 13.33
CA ALA A 16 6.54 -23.98 13.07
C ALA A 16 7.99 -24.12 13.54
N ASP A 17 8.96 -23.74 12.70
CA ASP A 17 10.38 -23.72 13.04
C ASP A 17 10.85 -22.27 13.23
N LYS A 18 10.50 -21.71 14.40
CA LYS A 18 10.84 -20.33 14.76
C LYS A 18 12.35 -20.04 14.65
N ALA A 19 13.20 -21.02 14.98
CA ALA A 19 14.65 -20.85 14.92
C ALA A 19 15.14 -20.75 13.47
N ALA A 20 14.65 -21.61 12.56
CA ALA A 20 14.95 -21.51 11.14
C ALA A 20 14.41 -20.20 10.53
N TYR A 21 13.21 -19.76 10.92
CA TYR A 21 12.65 -18.49 10.44
C TYR A 21 13.50 -17.29 10.84
N LEU A 22 13.95 -17.24 12.09
CA LEU A 22 14.85 -16.19 12.58
C LEU A 22 16.19 -16.20 11.84
N ALA A 23 16.76 -17.39 11.61
CA ALA A 23 18.02 -17.54 10.89
C ALA A 23 17.92 -17.01 9.45
N GLU A 24 16.87 -17.40 8.72
CA GLU A 24 16.65 -16.93 7.34
C GLU A 24 16.27 -15.44 7.29
N ALA A 25 15.45 -14.95 8.21
CA ALA A 25 15.15 -13.52 8.32
C ALA A 25 16.42 -12.68 8.53
N THR A 26 17.34 -13.17 9.38
CA THR A 26 18.66 -12.54 9.59
C THR A 26 19.51 -12.56 8.32
N ALA A 27 19.47 -13.66 7.55
CA ALA A 27 20.18 -13.76 6.28
C ALA A 27 19.62 -12.80 5.22
N LEU A 28 18.29 -12.71 5.10
CA LEU A 28 17.61 -11.77 4.21
C LEU A 28 17.89 -10.32 4.59
N PHE A 29 17.89 -9.98 5.88
CA PHE A 29 18.26 -8.64 6.33
C PHE A 29 19.63 -8.21 5.79
N LYS A 30 20.63 -9.09 5.84
CA LYS A 30 21.97 -8.84 5.30
C LYS A 30 21.98 -8.62 3.79
N GLN A 31 21.02 -9.19 3.06
CA GLN A 31 20.87 -8.98 1.61
C GLN A 31 20.12 -7.67 1.31
N ILE A 32 19.16 -7.28 2.14
CA ILE A 32 18.38 -6.04 1.98
C ILE A 32 19.25 -4.82 2.26
N LEU A 33 20.05 -4.83 3.34
CA LEU A 33 20.82 -3.68 3.80
C LEU A 33 21.64 -2.95 2.71
N PRO A 34 22.49 -3.63 1.90
CA PRO A 34 23.27 -2.94 0.86
C PRO A 34 22.41 -2.41 -0.31
N LEU A 35 21.22 -2.99 -0.52
CA LEU A 35 20.28 -2.55 -1.55
C LEU A 35 19.44 -1.36 -1.07
N TRP A 36 19.12 -1.33 0.21
CA TRP A 36 18.24 -0.33 0.83
C TRP A 36 18.74 1.10 0.63
N ASP A 37 20.05 1.33 0.79
CA ASP A 37 20.64 2.65 0.53
C ASP A 37 20.87 2.92 -0.98
N SER A 38 20.89 1.90 -1.83
CA SER A 38 21.34 2.09 -3.23
C SER A 38 20.28 1.84 -4.30
N ALA A 39 19.04 1.50 -3.90
CA ALA A 39 17.92 1.24 -4.80
C ALA A 39 17.41 2.48 -5.54
N GLY A 40 17.59 3.69 -4.98
CA GLY A 40 17.24 4.95 -5.65
C GLY A 40 15.76 5.08 -6.03
N ASN A 41 14.87 4.39 -5.32
CA ASN A 41 13.41 4.47 -5.44
C ASN A 41 12.85 4.62 -4.02
N VAL A 42 12.51 5.86 -3.65
CA VAL A 42 12.20 6.23 -2.26
C VAL A 42 10.99 5.50 -1.68
N TRP A 43 9.95 5.26 -2.48
CA TRP A 43 8.75 4.63 -1.96
C TRP A 43 9.00 3.13 -1.65
N ARG A 44 9.82 2.46 -2.49
CA ARG A 44 10.23 1.07 -2.25
C ARG A 44 11.19 0.96 -1.07
N THR A 45 12.10 1.91 -0.89
CA THR A 45 12.98 1.93 0.29
C THR A 45 12.24 2.29 1.57
N ALA A 46 11.18 3.11 1.51
CA ALA A 46 10.27 3.35 2.62
C ALA A 46 9.46 2.10 2.97
N CYS A 47 8.91 1.39 1.98
CA CYS A 47 8.23 0.11 2.18
C CYS A 47 9.19 -0.95 2.77
N ALA A 48 10.44 -1.02 2.29
CA ALA A 48 11.45 -1.88 2.88
C ALA A 48 11.74 -1.51 4.34
N PHE A 49 11.96 -0.22 4.64
CA PHE A 49 12.22 0.25 6.00
C PHE A 49 11.10 -0.16 6.95
N ASP A 50 9.86 0.05 6.52
CA ASP A 50 8.70 -0.29 7.32
C ASP A 50 8.70 -1.79 7.68
N SER A 51 9.21 -2.67 6.80
CA SER A 51 9.29 -4.12 7.04
C SER A 51 10.46 -4.48 7.94
N LEU A 52 11.54 -3.70 7.86
CA LEU A 52 12.68 -3.84 8.75
C LEU A 52 12.30 -3.46 10.18
N LEU A 53 11.44 -2.46 10.39
CA LEU A 53 10.88 -2.15 11.71
C LEU A 53 10.17 -3.37 12.32
N ASP A 54 9.33 -4.06 11.53
CA ASP A 54 8.66 -5.28 11.97
C ASP A 54 9.66 -6.39 12.31
N TYR A 55 10.68 -6.58 11.47
CA TYR A 55 11.75 -7.54 11.72
C TYR A 55 12.51 -7.23 13.01
N PHE A 56 12.93 -5.98 13.25
CA PHE A 56 13.68 -5.61 14.46
C PHE A 56 12.86 -5.90 15.72
N VAL A 57 11.57 -5.53 15.72
CA VAL A 57 10.67 -5.78 16.84
C VAL A 57 10.47 -7.28 17.10
N VAL A 58 10.18 -8.06 16.05
CA VAL A 58 9.83 -9.48 16.20
C VAL A 58 11.06 -10.36 16.46
N SER A 59 12.21 -10.01 15.90
CA SER A 59 13.48 -10.75 16.12
C SER A 59 14.18 -10.35 17.42
N GLY A 60 13.88 -9.16 17.96
CA GLY A 60 14.66 -8.56 19.05
C GLY A 60 16.03 -8.03 18.62
N THR A 61 16.29 -7.96 17.31
CA THR A 61 17.52 -7.35 16.77
C THR A 61 17.50 -5.84 17.03
N ASP A 62 18.58 -5.31 17.59
CA ASP A 62 18.74 -3.88 17.78
C ASP A 62 18.91 -3.16 16.43
N GLY A 63 17.89 -2.38 16.07
CA GLY A 63 17.85 -1.62 14.83
C GLY A 63 18.48 -0.23 14.92
N THR A 64 18.84 0.25 16.11
CA THR A 64 19.25 1.65 16.34
C THR A 64 20.47 2.08 15.53
N ASN A 65 21.39 1.14 15.25
CA ASN A 65 22.60 1.38 14.45
C ASN A 65 22.31 1.69 12.97
N TYR A 66 21.09 1.44 12.50
CA TYR A 66 20.68 1.67 11.11
C TYR A 66 19.86 2.95 10.95
N ALA A 67 19.85 3.84 11.94
CA ALA A 67 19.06 5.07 11.90
C ALA A 67 19.44 6.01 10.75
N ASN A 68 20.72 6.13 10.42
CA ASN A 68 21.17 6.95 9.29
C ASN A 68 20.77 6.35 7.94
N ASP A 69 20.86 5.02 7.81
CA ASP A 69 20.37 4.30 6.62
C ASP A 69 18.86 4.51 6.46
N ALA A 70 18.11 4.44 7.56
CA ALA A 70 16.68 4.70 7.59
C ALA A 70 16.31 6.12 7.16
N LEU A 71 16.98 7.13 7.70
CA LEU A 71 16.76 8.52 7.30
C LEU A 71 17.09 8.74 5.81
N THR A 72 18.13 8.08 5.32
CA THR A 72 18.55 8.15 3.92
C THR A 72 17.57 7.43 2.99
N ALA A 73 17.00 6.32 3.43
CA ALA A 73 15.94 5.59 2.71
C ALA A 73 14.62 6.36 2.60
N LEU A 74 14.45 7.40 3.42
CA LEU A 74 13.28 8.28 3.44
C LEU A 74 13.57 9.65 2.78
N ASP A 75 14.73 9.80 2.12
CA ASP A 75 15.09 11.01 1.39
C ASP A 75 14.21 11.16 0.14
N PRO A 76 13.33 12.17 0.09
CA PRO A 76 12.39 12.34 -1.02
C PRO A 76 13.07 12.67 -2.36
N THR A 77 14.33 13.09 -2.37
CA THR A 77 15.08 13.36 -3.61
C THR A 77 15.44 12.09 -4.39
N ARG A 78 15.27 10.91 -3.78
CA ARG A 78 15.52 9.60 -4.40
C ARG A 78 14.34 9.12 -5.25
N LYS A 79 14.01 9.93 -6.26
CA LYS A 79 12.88 9.74 -7.20
C LYS A 79 11.48 9.79 -6.56
N GLY A 80 11.30 10.48 -5.43
CA GLY A 80 9.96 10.78 -4.92
C GLY A 80 9.28 11.81 -5.81
N ASN A 81 8.12 11.48 -6.37
CA ASN A 81 7.39 12.37 -7.27
C ASN A 81 5.87 12.19 -7.19
N TRP A 82 5.41 10.99 -6.84
CA TRP A 82 3.98 10.68 -6.73
C TRP A 82 3.48 10.94 -5.33
N TRP A 83 2.18 11.22 -5.16
CA TRP A 83 1.64 11.50 -3.81
C TRP A 83 1.65 10.27 -2.92
N ASP A 84 1.44 9.06 -3.45
CA ASP A 84 1.56 7.82 -2.66
C ASP A 84 2.98 7.52 -2.19
N ASP A 85 4.02 7.93 -2.93
CA ASP A 85 5.42 7.84 -2.45
C ASP A 85 5.55 8.43 -1.04
N PHE A 86 4.94 9.60 -0.83
CA PHE A 86 4.95 10.30 0.44
C PHE A 86 4.05 9.65 1.49
N GLY A 87 3.00 8.96 1.07
CA GLY A 87 2.23 8.08 1.96
C GLY A 87 3.12 6.98 2.56
N TRP A 88 3.92 6.31 1.72
CA TRP A 88 4.86 5.28 2.15
C TRP A 88 5.96 5.84 3.07
N ILE A 89 6.60 6.95 2.66
CA ILE A 89 7.63 7.63 3.46
C ILE A 89 7.06 8.02 4.83
N GLY A 90 5.88 8.66 4.84
CA GLY A 90 5.28 9.19 6.05
C GLY A 90 4.86 8.09 7.03
N ILE A 91 4.30 6.98 6.54
CA ILE A 91 3.90 5.85 7.39
C ILE A 91 5.13 5.22 8.05
N ALA A 92 6.18 4.93 7.27
CA ALA A 92 7.40 4.32 7.79
C ALA A 92 8.09 5.22 8.82
N ALA A 93 8.20 6.53 8.52
CA ALA A 93 8.77 7.51 9.43
C ALA A 93 7.95 7.64 10.73
N LEU A 94 6.63 7.72 10.62
CA LEU A 94 5.78 7.84 11.82
C LEU A 94 5.91 6.61 12.71
N ARG A 95 5.91 5.39 12.13
CA ARG A 95 6.11 4.16 12.88
C ARG A 95 7.46 4.15 13.61
N ALA A 96 8.54 4.57 12.94
CA ALA A 96 9.87 4.66 13.56
C ALA A 96 9.89 5.64 14.75
N ALA A 97 9.20 6.78 14.62
CA ALA A 97 9.06 7.75 15.70
C ALA A 97 8.22 7.19 16.87
N GLU A 98 7.11 6.51 16.58
CA GLU A 98 6.20 5.96 17.58
C GLU A 98 6.80 4.77 18.35
N SER A 99 7.62 3.96 17.69
CA SER A 99 8.28 2.79 18.27
C SER A 99 9.59 3.14 19.00
N ASP A 100 9.98 4.41 19.02
CA ASP A 100 11.29 4.85 19.52
C ASP A 100 12.46 4.07 18.88
N PHE A 101 12.36 3.78 17.57
CA PHE A 101 13.32 2.94 16.84
C PHE A 101 14.78 3.38 17.00
N ALA A 102 14.99 4.69 17.02
CA ALA A 102 16.27 5.31 17.33
C ALA A 102 16.01 6.62 18.07
N THR A 103 16.09 6.59 19.41
CA THR A 103 15.69 7.70 20.30
C THR A 103 16.30 9.05 19.90
N GLN A 104 17.56 9.05 19.45
CA GLN A 104 18.26 10.28 19.03
C GLN A 104 17.71 10.91 17.75
N HIS A 105 17.04 10.15 16.89
CA HIS A 105 16.43 10.59 15.62
C HIS A 105 14.91 10.55 15.64
N ARG A 106 14.30 10.22 16.79
CA ARG A 106 12.85 10.03 16.93
C ARG A 106 12.04 11.19 16.35
N TYR A 107 12.48 12.42 16.62
CA TYR A 107 11.79 13.61 16.15
C TYR A 107 12.13 13.99 14.70
N ASP A 108 13.26 13.53 14.16
CA ASP A 108 13.57 13.69 12.73
C ASP A 108 12.59 12.85 11.90
N PHE A 109 12.33 11.62 12.34
CA PHE A 109 11.29 10.78 11.73
C PHE A 109 9.89 11.39 11.85
N LEU A 110 9.53 11.99 12.99
CA LEU A 110 8.25 12.68 13.14
C LEU A 110 8.11 13.85 12.16
N LYS A 111 9.17 14.66 11.98
CA LYS A 111 9.18 15.77 11.01
C LYS A 111 9.01 15.26 9.57
N ILE A 112 9.67 14.16 9.20
CA ILE A 112 9.50 13.51 7.89
C ILE A 112 8.03 13.09 7.69
N ALA A 113 7.40 12.49 8.69
CA ALA A 113 6.00 12.09 8.62
C ALA A 113 5.05 13.30 8.42
N ILE A 114 5.27 14.38 9.18
CA ILE A 114 4.51 15.62 9.04
C ILE A 114 4.68 16.20 7.64
N ASN A 115 5.92 16.38 7.17
CA ASN A 115 6.20 16.89 5.83
C ASN A 115 5.55 16.07 4.73
N SER A 116 5.58 14.74 4.87
CA SER A 116 4.98 13.82 3.90
C SER A 116 3.48 14.02 3.79
N TRP A 117 2.78 14.17 4.92
CA TRP A 117 1.36 14.50 4.89
C TRP A 117 1.09 15.91 4.36
N CYS A 118 1.89 16.90 4.73
CA CYS A 118 1.77 18.26 4.17
C CYS A 118 1.94 18.25 2.65
N TYR A 119 2.82 17.38 2.13
CA TYR A 119 2.95 17.18 0.69
C TYR A 119 1.71 16.51 0.08
N MET A 120 1.20 15.44 0.66
CA MET A 120 -0.02 14.82 0.13
C MET A 120 -1.23 15.76 0.20
N TYR A 121 -1.38 16.52 1.28
CA TYR A 121 -2.53 17.40 1.51
C TYR A 121 -2.46 18.69 0.66
N GLY A 122 -1.27 19.28 0.51
CA GLY A 122 -1.06 20.55 -0.18
C GLY A 122 -1.69 21.73 0.57
N ALA A 123 -2.28 22.66 -0.17
CA ALA A 123 -2.84 23.89 0.40
C ALA A 123 -3.87 23.59 1.53
N GLY A 124 -3.69 24.24 2.69
CA GLY A 124 -4.57 24.10 3.86
C GLY A 124 -4.06 23.15 4.95
N TRP A 125 -2.87 22.56 4.79
CA TRP A 125 -2.25 21.70 5.81
C TRP A 125 -1.93 22.44 7.12
N SER A 126 -1.75 23.76 7.09
CA SER A 126 -1.56 24.61 8.27
C SER A 126 -2.56 25.76 8.32
N THR A 127 -2.92 26.16 9.54
CA THR A 127 -3.87 27.26 9.80
C THR A 127 -3.21 28.64 9.71
N ALA A 128 -1.87 28.70 9.64
CA ALA A 128 -1.10 29.93 9.57
C ALA A 128 -0.35 30.11 8.24
N SER A 129 -0.10 29.01 7.51
CA SER A 129 0.51 29.08 6.19
C SER A 129 -0.50 29.54 5.13
N GLY A 130 -0.12 30.52 4.31
CA GLY A 130 -0.78 30.74 3.01
C GLY A 130 -0.58 29.54 2.07
N PRO A 131 -1.21 29.54 0.88
CA PRO A 131 -1.24 28.39 -0.04
C PRO A 131 0.12 27.94 -0.62
N GLN A 132 1.24 28.46 -0.14
CA GLN A 132 2.59 28.31 -0.75
C GLN A 132 3.69 27.85 0.22
N GLY A 133 3.44 27.70 1.52
CA GLY A 133 4.43 27.10 2.43
C GLY A 133 4.18 25.59 2.50
N ILE A 134 4.92 24.74 1.78
CA ILE A 134 4.52 23.33 1.59
C ILE A 134 5.11 22.40 2.66
N TYR A 135 6.28 22.73 3.23
CA TYR A 135 7.01 21.86 4.15
C TYR A 135 7.40 22.62 5.42
N PRO A 136 6.91 22.21 6.61
CA PRO A 136 7.28 22.86 7.87
C PRO A 136 8.73 22.64 8.30
N TYR A 137 9.35 21.52 7.91
CA TYR A 137 10.68 21.12 8.37
C TYR A 137 11.62 20.90 7.19
N LEU A 138 12.78 21.56 7.20
CA LEU A 138 13.77 21.45 6.11
C LEU A 138 15.07 20.77 6.56
N ASP A 139 15.19 20.49 7.85
CA ASP A 139 16.36 19.87 8.47
C ASP A 139 16.50 18.36 8.22
N PRO A 140 15.44 17.55 8.02
CA PRO A 140 15.63 16.13 7.70
C PRO A 140 16.27 15.95 6.31
N PRO A 141 17.01 14.85 6.07
CA PRO A 141 17.74 14.65 4.82
C PRO A 141 16.88 14.80 3.56
N GLY A 142 17.42 15.48 2.55
CA GLY A 142 16.77 15.70 1.26
C GLY A 142 15.67 16.75 1.23
N TRP A 143 14.99 17.03 2.35
CA TRP A 143 13.79 17.88 2.37
C TRP A 143 14.04 19.33 1.95
N ALA A 144 15.16 19.93 2.34
CA ALA A 144 15.52 21.27 1.85
C ALA A 144 15.65 21.31 0.31
N SER A 145 16.32 20.32 -0.28
CA SER A 145 16.54 20.22 -1.74
C SER A 145 15.26 19.86 -2.48
N PHE A 146 14.43 19.00 -1.90
CA PHE A 146 13.14 18.66 -2.44
C PHE A 146 12.22 19.88 -2.46
N ALA A 147 12.15 20.61 -1.34
CA ALA A 147 11.35 21.81 -1.21
C ALA A 147 11.72 22.90 -2.22
N SER A 148 13.02 23.08 -2.52
CA SER A 148 13.48 24.09 -3.48
C SER A 148 13.06 23.80 -4.92
N THR A 149 12.80 22.53 -5.26
CA THR A 149 12.37 22.11 -6.59
C THR A 149 10.86 21.90 -6.71
N HIS A 150 10.16 21.73 -5.58
CA HIS A 150 8.71 21.47 -5.51
C HIS A 150 7.99 22.62 -4.78
N THR A 151 8.14 23.84 -5.33
CA THR A 151 7.63 25.10 -4.74
C THR A 151 6.14 25.35 -4.95
N LYS A 152 5.50 24.56 -5.81
CA LYS A 152 4.05 24.55 -6.01
C LYS A 152 3.57 23.14 -5.70
N ASN A 153 2.67 23.00 -4.74
CA ASN A 153 2.06 21.72 -4.45
C ASN A 153 0.56 21.92 -4.24
N THR A 154 -0.19 21.43 -5.22
CA THR A 154 -1.65 21.44 -5.21
C THR A 154 -2.19 20.54 -4.09
N GLY A 155 -1.54 19.40 -3.85
CA GLY A 155 -2.05 18.34 -2.98
C GLY A 155 -3.05 17.42 -3.69
N ALA A 156 -3.00 16.15 -3.33
CA ALA A 156 -3.83 15.08 -3.85
C ALA A 156 -5.35 15.32 -3.72
N PRO A 157 -5.87 15.91 -2.63
CA PRO A 157 -7.29 16.25 -2.52
C PRO A 157 -7.75 17.33 -3.50
N ASN A 158 -6.83 18.17 -3.97
CA ASN A 158 -7.17 19.39 -4.71
C ASN A 158 -6.96 19.25 -6.23
N CYS A 159 -6.52 18.08 -6.73
CA CYS A 159 -6.31 17.87 -8.16
C CYS A 159 -7.52 18.31 -9.00
N TRP A 160 -8.74 17.90 -8.61
CA TRP A 160 -9.96 18.32 -9.29
C TRP A 160 -10.25 19.83 -9.23
N LEU A 161 -9.96 20.47 -8.09
CA LEU A 161 -10.16 21.92 -7.92
C LEU A 161 -9.24 22.72 -8.86
N TYR A 162 -8.06 22.19 -9.15
CA TYR A 162 -7.06 22.82 -10.00
C TYR A 162 -6.84 22.05 -11.31
N ILE A 163 -7.92 21.47 -11.84
CA ILE A 163 -7.83 20.54 -12.99
C ILE A 163 -7.18 21.17 -14.23
N ASN A 164 -7.36 22.48 -14.45
CA ASN A 164 -6.72 23.17 -15.58
C ASN A 164 -5.17 23.24 -15.45
N GLN A 165 -4.65 23.08 -14.23
CA GLN A 165 -3.21 23.04 -13.96
C GLN A 165 -2.68 21.61 -14.02
N THR A 166 -3.45 20.63 -13.56
CA THR A 166 -3.04 19.22 -13.56
C THR A 166 -3.27 18.58 -14.93
N TRP A 167 -4.32 18.97 -15.66
CA TRP A 167 -4.73 18.47 -16.99
C TRP A 167 -4.78 19.59 -18.03
N PRO A 168 -3.62 20.06 -18.50
CA PRO A 168 -3.60 21.03 -19.58
C PRO A 168 -4.25 20.40 -20.84
N GLY A 169 -5.24 21.08 -21.42
CA GLY A 169 -5.87 20.67 -22.69
C GLY A 169 -7.20 19.91 -22.55
N VAL A 170 -7.66 19.61 -21.34
CA VAL A 170 -9.01 19.04 -21.12
C VAL A 170 -10.08 20.08 -21.46
N THR A 171 -11.00 19.72 -22.35
CA THR A 171 -12.13 20.57 -22.75
C THR A 171 -13.18 20.65 -21.64
N PRO A 172 -14.05 21.68 -21.61
CA PRO A 172 -15.15 21.75 -20.64
C PRO A 172 -16.05 20.51 -20.61
N ASP A 173 -16.30 19.90 -21.78
CA ASP A 173 -17.11 18.69 -21.89
C ASP A 173 -16.40 17.48 -21.27
N MET A 174 -15.11 17.31 -21.57
CA MET A 174 -14.29 16.25 -20.95
C MET A 174 -14.16 16.45 -19.43
N GLN A 175 -14.05 17.70 -18.97
CA GLN A 175 -14.06 18.03 -17.55
C GLN A 175 -15.40 17.63 -16.91
N ALA A 176 -16.54 17.83 -17.58
CA ALA A 176 -17.81 17.34 -17.04
C ALA A 176 -17.81 15.80 -16.90
N GLN A 177 -17.28 15.10 -17.90
CA GLN A 177 -17.24 13.64 -17.98
C GLN A 177 -16.24 12.98 -17.01
N LEU A 178 -15.15 13.65 -16.64
CA LEU A 178 -14.09 13.13 -15.77
C LEU A 178 -14.26 13.54 -14.29
N ARG A 179 -15.35 14.23 -13.95
CA ARG A 179 -15.61 14.68 -12.57
C ARG A 179 -15.66 13.48 -11.61
N PRO A 180 -15.09 13.57 -10.39
CA PRO A 180 -15.23 12.52 -9.38
C PRO A 180 -16.69 12.13 -9.18
N ARG A 181 -16.95 10.82 -9.16
CA ARG A 181 -18.31 10.31 -8.92
C ARG A 181 -18.80 10.65 -7.52
N TYR A 182 -17.94 10.46 -6.52
CA TYR A 182 -18.22 10.71 -5.10
C TYR A 182 -17.21 11.70 -4.51
N SER A 183 -17.72 12.62 -3.68
CA SER A 183 -16.94 13.59 -2.91
C SER A 183 -17.71 13.99 -1.63
N PRO A 184 -17.04 14.44 -0.55
CA PRO A 184 -15.58 14.53 -0.39
C PRO A 184 -14.92 13.15 -0.21
N GLY A 185 -13.59 13.09 -0.33
CA GLY A 185 -12.80 11.85 -0.34
C GLY A 185 -12.38 11.43 -1.76
N GLY A 186 -11.65 10.32 -1.88
CA GLY A 186 -11.07 9.91 -3.16
C GLY A 186 -10.03 10.92 -3.62
N ILE A 187 -8.89 10.98 -2.95
CA ILE A 187 -7.79 11.79 -3.43
C ILE A 187 -7.21 11.17 -4.72
N TRP A 188 -6.58 12.01 -5.51
CA TRP A 188 -5.98 11.62 -6.78
C TRP A 188 -4.52 11.23 -6.58
N ASN A 189 -3.99 10.31 -7.38
CA ASN A 189 -2.56 10.08 -7.48
C ASN A 189 -1.99 10.76 -8.72
N SER A 190 -0.81 11.39 -8.66
CA SER A 190 -0.16 12.04 -9.80
C SER A 190 1.32 12.25 -9.51
N PRO A 191 2.22 12.05 -10.49
CA PRO A 191 3.48 12.78 -10.51
C PRO A 191 3.17 14.27 -10.66
N PHE A 192 3.93 15.13 -9.98
CA PHE A 192 3.72 16.58 -10.09
C PHE A 192 3.89 17.12 -11.53
N THR A 193 4.72 16.46 -12.32
CA THR A 193 5.11 16.88 -13.67
C THR A 193 4.25 16.30 -14.80
N ALA A 194 3.40 15.33 -14.50
CA ALA A 194 2.74 14.56 -15.55
C ALA A 194 1.41 15.21 -15.97
N THR A 195 1.19 15.24 -17.29
CA THR A 195 0.06 15.96 -17.92
C THR A 195 -0.97 15.02 -18.53
N GLU A 196 -0.68 13.72 -18.55
CA GLU A 196 -1.61 12.69 -19.00
C GLU A 196 -2.80 12.61 -18.04
N HIS A 197 -3.95 12.18 -18.57
CA HIS A 197 -5.19 12.02 -17.83
C HIS A 197 -5.99 10.86 -18.41
N PRO A 198 -6.83 10.18 -17.61
CA PRO A 198 -7.70 9.14 -18.14
C PRO A 198 -8.65 9.71 -19.20
N LEU A 199 -9.07 8.85 -20.14
CA LEU A 199 -10.10 9.18 -21.12
C LEU A 199 -11.45 8.61 -20.66
N PRO A 200 -12.54 9.40 -20.71
CA PRO A 200 -13.87 8.91 -20.40
C PRO A 200 -14.37 8.03 -21.56
N SER A 201 -15.01 6.90 -21.23
CA SER A 201 -15.64 5.99 -22.19
C SER A 201 -17.10 5.74 -21.83
N ALA A 202 -18.01 5.86 -22.79
CA ALA A 202 -19.43 5.56 -22.60
C ALA A 202 -19.70 4.08 -22.29
N GLU A 203 -18.84 3.20 -22.81
CA GLU A 203 -18.93 1.76 -22.62
C GLU A 203 -17.72 1.24 -21.84
N TYR A 204 -17.92 0.16 -21.07
CA TYR A 204 -16.79 -0.56 -20.52
C TYR A 204 -16.03 -1.23 -21.66
N ASN A 205 -14.80 -0.78 -21.87
CA ASN A 205 -13.85 -1.43 -22.74
C ASN A 205 -12.73 -1.92 -21.84
N SER A 206 -12.35 -3.19 -21.96
CA SER A 206 -11.18 -3.75 -21.27
C SER A 206 -9.91 -3.13 -21.89
N GLY A 207 -9.68 -1.86 -21.63
CA GLY A 207 -8.51 -1.14 -22.12
C GLY A 207 -7.32 -1.55 -21.27
N GLY A 208 -6.33 -2.19 -21.90
CA GLY A 208 -5.00 -2.38 -21.33
C GLY A 208 -4.20 -1.08 -21.26
N GLY A 209 -4.87 0.04 -20.94
CA GLY A 209 -4.26 1.35 -20.85
C GLY A 209 -3.48 1.52 -19.54
N ASP A 210 -2.35 2.20 -19.66
CA ASP A 210 -1.37 2.44 -18.59
C ASP A 210 -1.51 3.84 -17.98
N VAL A 211 -2.67 4.47 -18.12
CA VAL A 211 -2.85 5.81 -17.57
C VAL A 211 -3.11 5.68 -16.07
N LEU A 212 -2.03 5.73 -15.30
CA LEU A 212 -2.03 5.79 -13.83
C LEU A 212 -2.05 7.23 -13.31
N ASN A 213 -2.08 8.22 -14.20
CA ASN A 213 -2.06 9.63 -13.82
C ASN A 213 -3.20 10.46 -14.46
N PRO A 214 -3.87 11.32 -13.67
CA PRO A 214 -4.20 11.12 -12.29
C PRO A 214 -5.49 10.36 -12.17
N ILE A 215 -5.51 9.55 -11.13
CA ILE A 215 -6.58 8.60 -10.90
C ILE A 215 -6.86 8.50 -9.41
N GLN A 216 -8.11 8.21 -9.06
CA GLN A 216 -8.46 7.84 -7.70
C GLN A 216 -8.22 6.32 -7.53
N ASN A 217 -6.97 5.94 -7.25
CA ASN A 217 -6.58 4.54 -7.01
C ASN A 217 -6.64 4.18 -5.52
N THR A 218 -6.61 2.89 -5.23
CA THR A 218 -6.74 2.34 -3.88
C THR A 218 -5.50 2.62 -3.05
N VAL A 219 -4.31 2.40 -3.59
CA VAL A 219 -3.03 2.58 -2.86
C VAL A 219 -2.90 3.99 -2.28
N THR A 220 -3.07 5.04 -3.09
CA THR A 220 -2.89 6.43 -2.66
C THR A 220 -3.93 6.82 -1.61
N ASN A 221 -5.18 6.40 -1.80
CA ASN A 221 -6.24 6.65 -0.83
C ASN A 221 -6.01 5.91 0.49
N ALA A 222 -5.47 4.68 0.44
CA ALA A 222 -5.21 3.89 1.63
C ALA A 222 -4.02 4.41 2.43
N VAL A 223 -2.88 4.72 1.79
CA VAL A 223 -1.72 5.32 2.48
C VAL A 223 -2.05 6.71 3.04
N TYR A 224 -2.85 7.50 2.33
CA TYR A 224 -3.30 8.80 2.81
C TYR A 224 -4.21 8.69 4.03
N ALA A 225 -5.18 7.78 4.01
CA ALA A 225 -6.06 7.53 5.14
C ALA A 225 -5.26 7.07 6.37
N LEU A 226 -4.36 6.10 6.19
CA LEU A 226 -3.51 5.58 7.27
C LEU A 226 -2.61 6.67 7.86
N LEU A 227 -1.88 7.41 7.02
CA LEU A 227 -1.00 8.47 7.47
C LEU A 227 -1.78 9.57 8.21
N SER A 228 -2.90 10.03 7.63
CA SER A 228 -3.76 11.06 8.24
C SER A 228 -4.32 10.58 9.59
N LEU A 229 -4.84 9.35 9.66
CA LEU A 229 -5.37 8.76 10.87
C LEU A 229 -4.30 8.68 11.95
N ARG A 230 -3.12 8.13 11.64
CA ARG A 230 -2.05 7.96 12.62
C ARG A 230 -1.46 9.29 13.07
N LEU A 231 -1.22 10.24 12.16
CA LEU A 231 -0.77 11.59 12.54
C LEU A 231 -1.79 12.29 13.45
N SER A 232 -3.09 12.09 13.21
CA SER A 232 -4.12 12.67 14.07
C SER A 232 -4.08 12.13 15.50
N GLN A 233 -3.66 10.87 15.70
CA GLN A 233 -3.43 10.30 17.03
C GLN A 233 -2.08 10.74 17.61
N ALA A 234 -1.03 10.77 16.78
CA ALA A 234 0.30 11.23 17.15
C ALA A 234 0.28 12.66 17.70
N ALA A 235 -0.48 13.57 17.07
CA ALA A 235 -0.63 14.96 17.50
C ALA A 235 -1.26 15.12 18.91
N LYS A 236 -1.96 14.10 19.42
CA LYS A 236 -2.55 14.09 20.77
C LYS A 236 -1.56 13.67 21.85
N ARG A 237 -0.40 13.10 21.47
CA ARG A 237 0.62 12.68 22.42
C ARG A 237 1.40 13.90 22.91
N SER A 238 1.58 14.04 24.22
CA SER A 238 2.20 15.23 24.81
C SER A 238 3.64 15.46 24.38
N ASP A 239 4.40 14.39 24.10
CA ASP A 239 5.77 14.42 23.61
C ASP A 239 5.86 14.90 22.15
N PHE A 240 4.84 14.62 21.35
CA PHE A 240 4.81 14.97 19.92
C PHE A 240 4.09 16.28 19.63
N ALA A 241 3.09 16.65 20.45
CA ALA A 241 2.24 17.83 20.25
C ALA A 241 3.01 19.13 19.92
N PRO A 242 4.16 19.45 20.54
CA PRO A 242 4.93 20.66 20.20
C PRO A 242 5.34 20.77 18.72
N TYR A 243 5.59 19.64 18.04
CA TYR A 243 5.96 19.59 16.62
C TYR A 243 4.75 19.80 15.71
N PHE A 244 3.52 19.61 16.19
CA PHE A 244 2.32 19.96 15.44
C PHE A 244 1.92 21.41 15.69
N THR A 245 1.91 21.84 16.96
CA THR A 245 1.50 23.20 17.32
C THR A 245 2.49 24.26 16.85
N GLY A 246 3.81 23.96 16.90
CA GLY A 246 4.86 24.90 16.50
C GLY A 246 4.80 25.33 15.03
N VAL A 247 4.13 24.55 14.19
CA VAL A 247 3.98 24.81 12.75
C VAL A 247 2.53 25.11 12.36
N SER A 248 1.67 25.32 13.36
CA SER A 248 0.23 25.57 13.18
C SER A 248 -0.45 24.48 12.34
N PHE A 249 -0.07 23.21 12.57
CA PHE A 249 -0.61 22.06 11.84
C PHE A 249 -2.14 22.01 11.95
N ASN A 250 -2.82 21.87 10.82
CA ASN A 250 -4.27 21.83 10.75
C ASN A 250 -4.80 20.44 11.12
N LEU A 251 -4.84 20.16 12.43
CA LEU A 251 -5.30 18.89 12.97
C LEU A 251 -6.75 18.57 12.57
N ALA A 252 -7.61 19.58 12.42
CA ALA A 252 -8.99 19.38 11.97
C ALA A 252 -9.04 18.85 10.53
N ALA A 253 -8.24 19.42 9.62
CA ALA A 253 -8.10 18.92 8.25
C ALA A 253 -7.52 17.50 8.20
N CYS A 254 -6.53 17.22 9.04
CA CYS A 254 -5.94 15.88 9.15
C CYS A 254 -6.96 14.83 9.64
N ASN A 255 -7.80 15.17 10.62
CA ASN A 255 -8.91 14.30 11.04
C ASN A 255 -9.91 14.09 9.89
N GLN A 256 -10.36 15.17 9.26
CA GLN A 256 -11.33 15.08 8.18
C GLN A 256 -10.81 14.29 6.97
N ALA A 257 -9.50 14.33 6.72
CA ALA A 257 -8.85 13.66 5.59
C ALA A 257 -9.07 12.14 5.60
N TRP A 258 -8.85 11.47 6.74
CA TRP A 258 -9.07 10.02 6.83
C TRP A 258 -10.55 9.66 6.94
N GLU A 259 -11.36 10.47 7.63
CA GLU A 259 -12.81 10.27 7.72
C GLU A 259 -13.47 10.34 6.33
N ASN A 260 -13.03 11.27 5.49
CA ASN A 260 -13.47 11.37 4.11
C ASN A 260 -13.13 10.13 3.29
N GLN A 261 -11.96 9.49 3.51
CA GLN A 261 -11.63 8.24 2.80
C GLN A 261 -12.53 7.07 3.26
N ILE A 262 -12.83 6.98 4.55
CA ILE A 262 -13.78 5.98 5.07
C ILE A 262 -15.16 6.19 4.45
N ALA A 263 -15.67 7.43 4.40
CA ALA A 263 -16.94 7.74 3.77
C ALA A 263 -16.93 7.44 2.27
N TRP A 264 -15.82 7.70 1.58
CA TRP A 264 -15.65 7.43 0.17
C TRP A 264 -15.63 5.93 -0.15
N TRP A 265 -14.92 5.11 0.63
CA TRP A 265 -14.98 3.65 0.49
C TRP A 265 -16.36 3.09 0.82
N GLN A 266 -17.07 3.66 1.81
CA GLN A 266 -18.45 3.28 2.09
C GLN A 266 -19.35 3.46 0.85
N LEU A 267 -19.15 4.52 0.07
CA LEU A 267 -19.88 4.74 -1.17
C LEU A 267 -19.47 3.74 -2.26
N TRP A 268 -18.17 3.64 -2.55
CA TRP A 268 -17.68 2.78 -3.63
C TRP A 268 -17.83 1.28 -3.40
N MET A 269 -17.61 0.82 -2.17
CA MET A 269 -17.61 -0.61 -1.84
C MET A 269 -19.02 -1.12 -1.50
N LEU A 270 -19.85 -0.29 -0.85
CA LEU A 270 -21.12 -0.74 -0.29
C LEU A 270 -22.37 -0.06 -0.84
N LYS A 271 -22.24 1.05 -1.59
CA LYS A 271 -23.40 1.79 -2.16
C LYS A 271 -23.42 1.86 -3.69
N THR A 272 -22.30 1.63 -4.36
CA THR A 272 -22.30 1.45 -5.82
C THR A 272 -23.06 0.19 -6.19
N ALA A 273 -24.22 0.35 -6.82
CA ALA A 273 -25.16 -0.74 -7.07
C ALA A 273 -24.69 -1.72 -8.16
N ASP A 274 -24.04 -1.22 -9.22
CA ASP A 274 -23.49 -2.07 -10.27
C ASP A 274 -22.19 -2.74 -9.75
N PRO A 275 -22.16 -4.09 -9.66
CA PRO A 275 -20.97 -4.79 -9.20
C PRO A 275 -19.74 -4.51 -10.07
N LEU A 276 -19.87 -4.31 -11.39
CA LEU A 276 -18.72 -4.03 -12.25
C LEU A 276 -18.08 -2.66 -11.96
N GLN A 277 -18.88 -1.74 -11.39
CA GLN A 277 -18.44 -0.40 -11.04
C GLN A 277 -17.98 -0.28 -9.58
N SER A 278 -18.30 -1.25 -8.73
CA SER A 278 -17.90 -1.20 -7.32
C SER A 278 -16.37 -1.29 -7.20
N LEU A 279 -15.81 -0.72 -6.14
CA LEU A 279 -14.41 -0.95 -5.79
C LEU A 279 -14.20 -2.34 -5.14
N LEU A 280 -15.29 -2.96 -4.66
CA LEU A 280 -15.28 -4.27 -3.99
C LEU A 280 -15.58 -5.40 -4.98
N LEU A 281 -14.75 -6.44 -4.93
CA LEU A 281 -14.92 -7.72 -5.62
C LEU A 281 -15.42 -8.77 -4.63
N THR A 282 -16.65 -9.24 -4.81
CA THR A 282 -17.29 -10.26 -3.98
C THR A 282 -17.40 -11.59 -4.72
N GLY A 283 -17.96 -12.61 -4.07
CA GLY A 283 -18.19 -13.93 -4.72
C GLY A 283 -19.06 -13.87 -5.97
N GLN A 284 -19.96 -12.90 -6.08
CA GLN A 284 -20.78 -12.69 -7.29
C GLN A 284 -19.95 -12.21 -8.49
N GLN A 285 -18.74 -11.69 -8.24
CA GLN A 285 -17.82 -11.16 -9.25
C GLN A 285 -16.55 -12.03 -9.39
N GLY A 286 -16.58 -13.28 -8.91
CA GLY A 286 -15.50 -14.24 -9.12
C GLY A 286 -14.51 -14.41 -7.96
N SER A 287 -14.62 -13.64 -6.87
CA SER A 287 -13.82 -13.91 -5.66
C SER A 287 -14.16 -15.29 -5.09
N GLN A 288 -13.15 -16.13 -4.84
CA GLN A 288 -13.32 -17.46 -4.28
C GLN A 288 -13.53 -17.40 -2.75
N GLY A 289 -14.63 -16.79 -2.30
CA GLY A 289 -14.93 -16.61 -0.88
C GLY A 289 -14.24 -15.37 -0.29
N GLY A 290 -14.94 -14.69 0.62
CA GLY A 290 -14.53 -13.36 1.08
C GLY A 290 -14.58 -12.30 -0.03
N SER A 291 -14.03 -11.12 0.27
CA SER A 291 -13.98 -9.99 -0.67
C SER A 291 -12.54 -9.58 -0.98
N LEU A 292 -12.35 -9.01 -2.16
CA LEU A 292 -11.12 -8.34 -2.58
C LEU A 292 -11.42 -6.88 -2.93
N VAL A 293 -10.39 -6.05 -2.96
CA VAL A 293 -10.47 -4.68 -3.47
C VAL A 293 -9.76 -4.56 -4.81
N ARG A 294 -10.33 -3.77 -5.72
CA ARG A 294 -9.72 -3.42 -7.01
C ARG A 294 -8.68 -2.32 -6.87
N GLU A 295 -7.81 -2.20 -7.86
CA GLU A 295 -6.73 -1.22 -7.88
C GLU A 295 -7.22 0.24 -7.93
N ARG A 296 -8.35 0.52 -8.61
CA ARG A 296 -8.88 1.88 -8.75
C ARG A 296 -10.38 1.93 -8.97
N VAL A 297 -10.94 3.13 -8.89
CA VAL A 297 -12.34 3.38 -9.26
C VAL A 297 -12.58 3.17 -10.74
N SER A 298 -13.78 2.70 -11.09
CA SER A 298 -14.10 2.33 -12.47
C SER A 298 -14.65 3.46 -13.34
N SER A 299 -15.21 4.48 -12.71
CA SER A 299 -16.15 5.40 -13.36
C SER A 299 -16.19 6.78 -12.73
N PHE A 300 -16.66 7.73 -13.52
CA PHE A 300 -16.78 9.14 -13.16
C PHE A 300 -18.24 9.51 -12.86
N HIS A 301 -18.46 10.79 -12.58
CA HIS A 301 -19.78 11.34 -12.35
C HIS A 301 -20.70 11.21 -13.57
N ALA A 302 -22.00 11.01 -13.34
CA ALA A 302 -22.96 10.91 -14.41
C ALA A 302 -23.25 12.29 -15.05
N VAL A 303 -23.11 12.41 -16.38
CA VAL A 303 -23.50 13.61 -17.14
C VAL A 303 -24.70 13.23 -18.01
N ASN A 304 -25.79 14.00 -17.94
CA ASN A 304 -27.02 13.71 -18.69
C ASN A 304 -27.56 12.28 -18.48
N ASN A 305 -27.46 11.76 -17.24
CA ASN A 305 -27.81 10.39 -16.85
C ASN A 305 -26.92 9.27 -17.44
N GLU A 306 -25.81 9.62 -18.08
CA GLU A 306 -24.81 8.67 -18.60
C GLU A 306 -23.60 8.61 -17.67
N ILE A 307 -23.16 7.40 -17.31
CA ILE A 307 -21.94 7.17 -16.51
C ILE A 307 -20.79 6.87 -17.46
N TYR A 308 -19.67 7.57 -17.29
CA TYR A 308 -18.45 7.32 -18.06
C TYR A 308 -17.48 6.45 -17.28
N TRP A 309 -16.90 5.46 -17.96
CA TRP A 309 -15.85 4.60 -17.47
C TRP A 309 -14.48 5.25 -17.62
N ASP A 310 -13.54 4.91 -16.73
CA ASP A 310 -12.12 5.07 -17.03
C ASP A 310 -11.73 4.05 -18.11
N SER A 311 -11.34 4.55 -19.28
CA SER A 311 -10.90 3.72 -20.42
C SER A 311 -9.75 2.76 -20.10
N SER A 312 -8.98 3.00 -19.04
CA SER A 312 -7.84 2.17 -18.62
C SER A 312 -8.19 1.19 -17.48
N TYR A 313 -9.43 1.20 -17.00
CA TYR A 313 -9.86 0.37 -15.87
C TYR A 313 -9.89 -1.12 -16.21
N ASN A 314 -9.16 -1.91 -15.42
CA ASN A 314 -9.27 -3.37 -15.42
C ASN A 314 -10.12 -3.83 -14.24
N LYS A 315 -11.33 -4.33 -14.55
CA LYS A 315 -12.33 -4.75 -13.56
C LYS A 315 -11.95 -5.99 -12.76
N ASP A 316 -10.97 -6.77 -13.21
CA ASP A 316 -10.59 -8.03 -12.58
C ASP A 316 -9.22 -7.91 -11.88
N MET A 317 -8.51 -6.80 -12.06
CA MET A 317 -7.17 -6.59 -11.51
C MET A 317 -7.21 -6.17 -10.04
N THR A 318 -6.39 -6.84 -9.24
CA THR A 318 -6.24 -6.61 -7.81
C THR A 318 -4.77 -6.72 -7.41
N TRP A 319 -4.29 -5.80 -6.59
CA TRP A 319 -2.93 -5.83 -6.04
C TRP A 319 -2.95 -6.28 -4.58
N SER A 320 -2.01 -7.15 -4.19
CA SER A 320 -1.95 -7.67 -2.81
C SER A 320 -1.68 -6.55 -1.79
N GLY A 321 -0.90 -5.53 -2.17
CA GLY A 321 -0.61 -4.37 -1.33
C GLY A 321 -1.87 -3.56 -0.98
N ASP A 322 -2.78 -3.38 -1.94
CA ASP A 322 -4.08 -2.72 -1.69
C ASP A 322 -4.88 -3.45 -0.63
N GLN A 323 -4.90 -4.79 -0.69
CA GLN A 323 -5.61 -5.60 0.31
C GLN A 323 -5.03 -5.35 1.70
N GLY A 324 -3.69 -5.37 1.82
CA GLY A 324 -2.98 -5.12 3.07
C GLY A 324 -3.27 -3.73 3.64
N LEU A 325 -3.07 -2.70 2.83
CA LEU A 325 -3.28 -1.31 3.23
C LEU A 325 -4.71 -1.06 3.71
N LEU A 326 -5.72 -1.59 3.01
CA LEU A 326 -7.11 -1.46 3.43
C LEU A 326 -7.43 -2.27 4.69
N ILE A 327 -6.86 -3.46 4.87
CA ILE A 327 -6.97 -4.19 6.14
C ILE A 327 -6.46 -3.32 7.29
N GLY A 328 -5.30 -2.68 7.11
CA GLY A 328 -4.75 -1.73 8.09
C GLY A 328 -5.67 -0.54 8.35
N ALA A 329 -6.06 0.18 7.29
CA ALA A 329 -6.84 1.40 7.38
C ALA A 329 -8.21 1.17 8.03
N LEU A 330 -8.95 0.15 7.57
CA LEU A 330 -10.28 -0.16 8.05
C LEU A 330 -10.25 -0.68 9.50
N ARG A 331 -9.26 -1.50 9.86
CA ARG A 331 -9.11 -2.01 11.24
C ARG A 331 -8.79 -0.88 12.21
N GLU A 332 -7.87 0.01 11.86
CA GLU A 332 -7.53 1.15 12.72
C GLU A 332 -8.69 2.14 12.85
N ALA A 333 -9.38 2.44 11.75
CA ALA A 333 -10.58 3.26 11.79
C ALA A 333 -11.68 2.61 12.66
N ASN A 334 -11.90 1.30 12.52
CA ASN A 334 -12.84 0.55 13.36
C ASN A 334 -12.50 0.68 14.86
N ALA A 335 -11.22 0.55 15.20
CA ALA A 335 -10.73 0.69 16.58
C ALA A 335 -10.89 2.11 17.14
N ILE A 336 -10.87 3.15 16.29
CA ILE A 336 -11.12 4.54 16.69
C ILE A 336 -12.62 4.83 16.86
N TYR A 337 -13.46 4.40 15.91
CA TYR A 337 -14.90 4.65 15.98
C TYR A 337 -15.60 3.88 17.10
N LYS A 338 -15.05 2.72 17.52
CA LYS A 338 -15.50 1.86 18.63
C LYS A 338 -17.00 1.53 18.65
N ALA A 339 -17.82 2.45 19.14
CA ALA A 339 -19.24 2.24 19.43
C ALA A 339 -20.15 2.30 18.19
N SER A 340 -19.73 3.00 17.13
CA SER A 340 -20.54 3.15 15.91
C SER A 340 -19.67 3.28 14.66
N PRO A 341 -18.84 2.28 14.32
CA PRO A 341 -18.04 2.30 13.11
C PRO A 341 -18.93 2.33 11.86
N PRO A 342 -18.57 3.11 10.82
CA PRO A 342 -19.17 2.96 9.49
C PRO A 342 -19.09 1.50 9.03
N PRO A 343 -20.14 0.94 8.38
CA PRO A 343 -20.17 -0.47 7.99
C PRO A 343 -18.96 -0.94 7.17
N VAL A 344 -18.39 -0.07 6.32
CA VAL A 344 -17.19 -0.38 5.53
C VAL A 344 -15.98 -0.74 6.41
N CYS A 345 -15.87 -0.17 7.61
CA CYS A 345 -14.81 -0.50 8.56
C CYS A 345 -14.89 -1.96 9.03
N GLY A 346 -16.05 -2.63 8.90
CA GLY A 346 -16.22 -4.04 9.22
C GLY A 346 -15.75 -5.01 8.13
N LEU A 347 -15.24 -4.52 6.98
CA LEU A 347 -14.84 -5.38 5.86
C LEU A 347 -13.46 -6.04 6.03
N TYR A 348 -12.58 -5.54 6.90
CA TYR A 348 -11.21 -6.07 7.00
C TYR A 348 -11.11 -7.60 7.26
N PRO A 349 -11.99 -8.25 8.06
CA PRO A 349 -11.94 -9.71 8.19
C PRO A 349 -12.30 -10.43 6.89
N ASP A 350 -13.24 -9.87 6.13
CA ASP A 350 -13.67 -10.44 4.84
C ASP A 350 -12.63 -10.24 3.74
N LEU A 351 -11.85 -9.15 3.81
CA LEU A 351 -10.66 -8.93 2.97
C LEU A 351 -9.54 -9.94 3.28
N ILE A 352 -9.28 -10.24 4.56
CA ILE A 352 -8.33 -11.30 4.95
C ILE A 352 -8.79 -12.63 4.35
N LYS A 353 -10.07 -12.97 4.52
CA LYS A 353 -10.65 -14.19 3.95
C LYS A 353 -10.50 -14.26 2.44
N GLY A 354 -10.82 -13.17 1.74
CA GLY A 354 -10.68 -13.06 0.29
C GLY A 354 -9.25 -13.25 -0.16
N SER A 355 -8.30 -12.61 0.50
CA SER A 355 -6.88 -12.73 0.17
C SER A 355 -6.36 -14.16 0.32
N PHE A 356 -6.67 -14.86 1.42
CA PHE A 356 -6.24 -16.26 1.57
C PHE A 356 -6.86 -17.20 0.55
N ALA A 357 -8.11 -16.95 0.14
CA ALA A 357 -8.79 -17.83 -0.78
C ALA A 357 -8.42 -17.60 -2.26
N ASN A 358 -7.95 -16.39 -2.60
CA ASN A 358 -7.65 -16.00 -3.98
C ASN A 358 -6.16 -15.84 -4.30
N TYR A 359 -5.35 -15.35 -3.36
CA TYR A 359 -3.94 -15.05 -3.61
C TYR A 359 -2.99 -16.19 -3.28
N PHE A 360 -3.32 -17.07 -2.31
CA PHE A 360 -2.46 -18.19 -1.96
C PHE A 360 -2.64 -19.32 -2.98
N ARG A 361 -1.70 -19.42 -3.92
CA ARG A 361 -1.77 -20.36 -5.03
C ARG A 361 -0.59 -21.33 -5.03
N PRO A 362 -0.76 -22.58 -5.51
CA PRO A 362 0.32 -23.56 -5.59
C PRO A 362 1.48 -23.04 -6.44
N ARG A 363 2.71 -23.14 -5.97
CA ARG A 363 3.89 -22.76 -6.75
C ARG A 363 5.12 -23.54 -6.35
N THR A 364 6.02 -23.72 -7.31
CA THR A 364 7.28 -24.44 -7.13
C THR A 364 8.45 -23.50 -7.35
N TYR A 365 9.31 -23.39 -6.34
CA TYR A 365 10.58 -22.67 -6.37
C TYR A 365 11.70 -23.69 -6.21
N GLY A 366 12.45 -23.97 -7.27
CA GLY A 366 13.42 -25.05 -7.27
C GLY A 366 12.75 -26.41 -7.08
N SER A 367 13.08 -27.11 -6.00
CA SER A 367 12.42 -28.38 -5.63
C SER A 367 11.35 -28.23 -4.56
N VAL A 368 11.10 -27.01 -4.08
CA VAL A 368 10.15 -26.71 -3.00
C VAL A 368 8.82 -26.30 -3.61
N SER A 369 7.76 -27.03 -3.26
CA SER A 369 6.38 -26.70 -3.67
C SER A 369 5.55 -26.33 -2.46
N GLY A 370 4.69 -25.32 -2.59
CA GLY A 370 3.82 -24.83 -1.53
C GLY A 370 2.74 -23.90 -2.05
N ASN A 371 1.92 -23.34 -1.17
CA ASN A 371 0.99 -22.27 -1.53
C ASN A 371 1.58 -20.93 -1.11
N PHE A 372 1.71 -20.01 -2.05
CA PHE A 372 2.35 -18.73 -1.85
C PHE A 372 1.42 -17.60 -2.30
N PRO A 373 1.41 -16.45 -1.62
CA PRO A 373 0.63 -15.29 -2.05
C PRO A 373 1.19 -14.74 -3.35
N LEU A 374 0.31 -14.46 -4.31
CA LEU A 374 0.67 -13.73 -5.52
C LEU A 374 0.83 -12.22 -5.22
N PRO A 375 1.73 -11.52 -5.93
CA PRO A 375 1.87 -10.07 -5.79
C PRO A 375 0.69 -9.29 -6.39
N TRP A 376 0.12 -9.77 -7.49
CA TRP A 376 -1.13 -9.29 -8.09
C TRP A 376 -1.95 -10.44 -8.62
N LEU A 377 -3.22 -10.18 -8.91
CA LEU A 377 -4.16 -11.17 -9.38
C LEU A 377 -5.14 -10.53 -10.36
N GLU A 378 -5.29 -11.16 -11.52
CA GLU A 378 -6.44 -10.99 -12.39
C GLU A 378 -7.48 -12.06 -12.02
N VAL A 379 -8.58 -11.63 -11.40
CA VAL A 379 -9.62 -12.53 -10.88
C VAL A 379 -10.30 -13.26 -12.04
N GLY A 380 -10.36 -14.58 -11.95
CA GLY A 380 -10.96 -15.42 -12.99
C GLY A 380 -10.02 -15.80 -14.14
N ALA A 381 -8.77 -15.31 -14.14
CA ALA A 381 -7.77 -15.76 -15.10
C ALA A 381 -7.53 -17.28 -14.96
N ALA A 382 -7.49 -17.98 -16.10
CA ALA A 382 -7.20 -19.42 -16.14
C ALA A 382 -5.76 -19.72 -15.68
N ASP A 383 -4.84 -18.78 -15.93
CA ASP A 383 -3.45 -18.84 -15.50
C ASP A 383 -3.04 -17.53 -14.82
N PRO A 384 -3.16 -17.44 -13.49
CA PRO A 384 -2.85 -16.22 -12.76
C PRO A 384 -1.35 -15.89 -12.71
N TYR A 385 -0.46 -16.82 -13.10
CA TYR A 385 1.00 -16.58 -13.06
C TYR A 385 1.49 -15.79 -14.27
N ASN A 386 0.70 -15.74 -15.35
CA ASN A 386 0.99 -14.99 -16.56
C ASN A 386 0.18 -13.69 -16.67
N ALA A 387 -0.56 -13.32 -15.62
CA ALA A 387 -1.25 -12.03 -15.57
C ALA A 387 -0.23 -10.89 -15.62
N THR A 388 -0.49 -9.88 -16.46
CA THR A 388 0.33 -8.67 -16.57
C THR A 388 -0.18 -7.61 -15.60
N PRO A 389 0.67 -7.05 -14.72
CA PRO A 389 0.25 -5.96 -13.86
C PRO A 389 -0.05 -4.72 -14.72
N PRO A 390 -0.91 -3.79 -14.25
CA PRO A 390 -1.10 -2.49 -14.89
C PRO A 390 0.24 -1.86 -15.26
N GLY A 391 0.32 -1.33 -16.48
CA GLY A 391 1.53 -0.73 -17.03
C GLY A 391 2.70 -1.64 -17.31
N SER A 392 2.53 -2.96 -17.17
CA SER A 392 3.66 -3.88 -17.13
C SER A 392 4.68 -3.50 -16.03
N ASP A 393 4.21 -2.87 -14.95
CA ASP A 393 5.06 -2.41 -13.85
C ASP A 393 5.34 -3.54 -12.84
N TYR A 394 6.06 -4.56 -13.32
CA TYR A 394 6.34 -5.78 -12.58
C TYR A 394 7.09 -5.51 -11.27
N GLY A 395 8.04 -4.56 -11.29
CA GLY A 395 8.86 -4.22 -10.13
C GLY A 395 8.04 -3.62 -8.99
N ASP A 396 7.20 -2.64 -9.30
CA ASP A 396 6.40 -1.94 -8.32
C ASP A 396 5.31 -2.87 -7.76
N TYR A 397 4.61 -3.61 -8.63
CA TYR A 397 3.59 -4.56 -8.19
C TYR A 397 4.14 -5.74 -7.40
N GLN A 398 5.40 -6.16 -7.63
CA GLN A 398 6.06 -7.20 -6.84
C GLN A 398 6.06 -6.90 -5.35
N THR A 399 6.14 -5.63 -4.94
CA THR A 399 6.19 -5.21 -3.52
C THR A 399 4.93 -5.53 -2.71
N GLY A 400 3.83 -5.88 -3.38
CA GLY A 400 2.52 -6.04 -2.74
C GLY A 400 2.48 -7.08 -1.64
N VAL A 401 3.22 -8.18 -1.77
CA VAL A 401 3.23 -9.24 -0.75
C VAL A 401 3.83 -8.74 0.57
N GLY A 402 4.90 -7.95 0.52
CA GLY A 402 5.50 -7.33 1.69
C GLY A 402 4.53 -6.40 2.41
N ALA A 403 3.87 -5.52 1.66
CA ALA A 403 2.83 -4.64 2.19
C ALA A 403 1.65 -5.44 2.79
N TYR A 404 1.17 -6.46 2.10
CA TYR A 404 0.11 -7.35 2.58
C TYR A 404 0.46 -8.02 3.91
N MET A 405 1.61 -8.69 3.96
CA MET A 405 2.05 -9.44 5.14
C MET A 405 2.31 -8.54 6.35
N ARG A 406 2.80 -7.32 6.12
CA ARG A 406 2.94 -6.29 7.17
C ARG A 406 1.61 -6.00 7.85
N TYR A 407 0.57 -5.68 7.08
CA TYR A 407 -0.71 -5.33 7.68
C TYR A 407 -1.45 -6.53 8.26
N LEU A 408 -1.19 -7.75 7.76
CA LEU A 408 -1.58 -8.99 8.47
C LEU A 408 -0.89 -9.11 9.83
N LEU A 409 0.42 -8.84 9.93
CA LEU A 409 1.15 -8.85 11.20
C LEU A 409 0.57 -7.84 12.18
N GLN A 410 0.35 -6.60 11.73
CA GLN A 410 -0.25 -5.58 12.59
C GLN A 410 -1.66 -6.02 13.04
N ALA A 411 -2.49 -6.56 12.14
CA ALA A 411 -3.82 -7.08 12.47
C ALA A 411 -3.74 -8.23 13.49
N TYR A 412 -2.81 -9.16 13.32
CA TYR A 412 -2.57 -10.26 14.26
C TYR A 412 -2.13 -9.77 15.64
N GLN A 413 -1.21 -8.80 15.71
CA GLN A 413 -0.76 -8.22 16.98
C GLN A 413 -1.90 -7.55 17.76
N ALA A 414 -2.87 -6.98 17.06
CA ALA A 414 -4.03 -6.34 17.68
C ALA A 414 -5.14 -7.33 18.05
N GLU A 415 -5.41 -8.31 17.19
CA GLU A 415 -6.47 -9.30 17.37
C GLU A 415 -6.02 -10.67 16.80
N PRO A 416 -5.28 -11.48 17.58
CA PRO A 416 -4.72 -12.75 17.11
C PRO A 416 -5.76 -13.74 16.54
N ALA A 417 -7.00 -13.66 17.03
CA ALA A 417 -8.11 -14.49 16.58
C ALA A 417 -8.39 -14.34 15.07
N LEU A 418 -8.15 -13.15 14.49
CA LEU A 418 -8.40 -12.89 13.06
C LEU A 418 -7.63 -13.83 12.13
N LEU A 419 -6.40 -14.22 12.51
CA LEU A 419 -5.55 -15.08 11.68
C LEU A 419 -5.52 -16.55 12.12
N SER A 420 -6.31 -16.94 13.13
CA SER A 420 -6.27 -18.30 13.68
C SER A 420 -6.59 -19.37 12.64
N ALA A 421 -7.57 -19.12 11.76
CA ALA A 421 -7.93 -20.04 10.69
C ALA A 421 -6.87 -20.12 9.57
N TYR A 422 -6.02 -19.10 9.43
CA TYR A 422 -5.06 -18.96 8.33
C TYR A 422 -3.62 -19.30 8.74
N LYS A 423 -3.36 -19.47 10.05
CA LYS A 423 -2.07 -19.87 10.60
C LYS A 423 -1.43 -21.05 9.86
N PRO A 424 -2.13 -22.16 9.53
CA PRO A 424 -1.51 -23.28 8.82
C PRO A 424 -0.94 -22.88 7.45
N ALA A 425 -1.62 -22.02 6.70
CA ALA A 425 -1.14 -21.56 5.39
C ALA A 425 0.10 -20.66 5.51
N ILE A 426 0.11 -19.76 6.50
CA ILE A 426 1.24 -18.87 6.79
C ILE A 426 2.48 -19.69 7.20
N ILE A 427 2.31 -20.63 8.14
CA ILE A 427 3.40 -21.50 8.63
C ILE A 427 3.92 -22.40 7.50
N ALA A 428 3.03 -22.94 6.65
CA ALA A 428 3.45 -23.74 5.50
C ALA A 428 4.29 -22.93 4.50
N ALA A 429 3.90 -21.68 4.20
CA ALA A 429 4.67 -20.80 3.33
C ALA A 429 6.05 -20.47 3.95
N ALA A 430 6.10 -20.17 5.25
CA ALA A 430 7.36 -19.90 5.96
C ALA A 430 8.29 -21.13 5.99
N ASN A 431 7.76 -22.32 6.27
CA ASN A 431 8.50 -23.60 6.20
C ASN A 431 9.10 -23.83 4.81
N ALA A 432 8.37 -23.48 3.75
CA ALA A 432 8.87 -23.58 2.39
C ALA A 432 9.99 -22.55 2.12
N LEU A 433 9.86 -21.31 2.60
CA LEU A 433 10.86 -20.24 2.41
C LEU A 433 12.20 -20.54 3.07
N VAL A 434 12.22 -21.23 4.22
CA VAL A 434 13.47 -21.58 4.93
C VAL A 434 14.07 -22.91 4.47
N ASN A 435 13.43 -23.60 3.53
CA ASN A 435 13.98 -24.82 2.98
C ASN A 435 15.22 -24.48 2.14
N PRO A 436 16.38 -25.13 2.35
CA PRO A 436 17.61 -24.83 1.61
C PRO A 436 17.50 -25.00 0.09
N ALA A 437 16.49 -25.75 -0.39
CA ALA A 437 16.22 -25.95 -1.81
C ALA A 437 15.19 -24.96 -2.39
N PHE A 438 14.74 -23.98 -1.59
CA PHE A 438 13.90 -22.88 -2.06
C PHE A 438 14.74 -21.92 -2.90
N GLY A 439 14.21 -21.54 -4.06
CA GLY A 439 14.86 -20.58 -4.95
C GLY A 439 14.98 -21.11 -6.36
N ALA A 440 16.19 -21.02 -6.94
CA ALA A 440 16.41 -21.25 -8.37
C ALA A 440 16.23 -22.73 -8.78
N PRO A 441 15.71 -23.01 -10.00
CA PRO A 441 15.25 -22.02 -10.98
C PRO A 441 14.00 -21.27 -10.54
N SER A 442 13.90 -19.99 -10.94
CA SER A 442 12.70 -19.19 -10.73
C SER A 442 11.49 -19.88 -11.37
N PRO A 443 10.30 -19.78 -10.76
CA PRO A 443 9.10 -20.32 -11.34
C PRO A 443 8.79 -19.67 -12.69
N ALA A 444 8.08 -20.39 -13.56
CA ALA A 444 7.52 -19.80 -14.77
C ALA A 444 6.50 -18.69 -14.47
N GLY A 445 6.29 -17.81 -15.45
CA GLY A 445 5.38 -16.67 -15.38
C GLY A 445 5.99 -15.41 -14.75
N SER A 446 5.42 -14.25 -15.08
CA SER A 446 5.92 -12.94 -14.64
C SER A 446 5.27 -12.45 -13.35
N CYS A 447 4.17 -13.07 -12.89
CA CYS A 447 3.56 -12.72 -11.61
C CYS A 447 4.29 -13.46 -10.49
N ASP A 448 5.36 -12.91 -9.94
CA ASP A 448 6.15 -13.54 -8.87
C ASP A 448 6.60 -12.55 -7.78
N ALA A 449 6.42 -12.94 -6.53
CA ALA A 449 6.76 -12.09 -5.37
C ALA A 449 8.14 -12.40 -4.77
N PHE A 450 8.67 -13.61 -4.98
CA PHE A 450 9.72 -14.13 -4.11
C PHE A 450 11.06 -14.28 -4.81
N THR A 451 11.12 -14.33 -6.13
CA THR A 451 12.38 -14.30 -6.88
C THR A 451 12.59 -12.92 -7.49
N PRO A 452 13.81 -12.36 -7.39
CA PRO A 452 14.12 -11.12 -8.07
C PRO A 452 13.83 -11.22 -9.56
N GLN A 453 13.17 -10.21 -10.11
CA GLN A 453 13.04 -10.03 -11.55
C GLN A 453 14.10 -9.03 -12.01
N GLY A 454 14.94 -9.43 -12.96
CA GLY A 454 15.99 -8.55 -13.48
C GLY A 454 17.14 -8.28 -12.50
N SER A 455 17.86 -7.19 -12.77
CA SER A 455 19.06 -6.78 -12.02
C SER A 455 18.90 -5.41 -11.35
N ASP A 456 17.71 -4.81 -11.42
CA ASP A 456 17.46 -3.56 -10.71
C ASP A 456 17.50 -3.78 -9.19
N LYS A 457 18.10 -2.84 -8.47
CA LYS A 457 18.33 -2.97 -7.04
C LYS A 457 17.04 -2.93 -6.23
N ALA A 458 16.04 -2.16 -6.67
CA ALA A 458 14.76 -2.09 -6.00
C ALA A 458 13.97 -3.40 -6.19
N ASP A 459 14.06 -4.02 -7.37
CA ASP A 459 13.48 -5.34 -7.66
C ASP A 459 14.11 -6.44 -6.82
N LEU A 460 15.44 -6.49 -6.77
CA LEU A 460 16.18 -7.40 -5.90
C LEU A 460 15.76 -7.23 -4.43
N MET A 461 15.70 -6.00 -3.95
CA MET A 461 15.30 -5.68 -2.57
C MET A 461 13.88 -6.15 -2.27
N SER A 462 12.94 -5.92 -3.19
CA SER A 462 11.53 -6.21 -2.97
C SER A 462 11.26 -7.70 -2.80
N ALA A 463 11.90 -8.54 -3.61
CA ALA A 463 11.80 -9.98 -3.46
C ALA A 463 12.29 -10.45 -2.07
N TYR A 464 13.38 -9.87 -1.55
CA TYR A 464 13.89 -10.20 -0.22
C TYR A 464 12.99 -9.66 0.90
N VAL A 465 12.47 -8.45 0.76
CA VAL A 465 11.51 -7.85 1.70
C VAL A 465 10.22 -8.66 1.78
N ASN A 466 9.72 -9.17 0.66
CA ASN A 466 8.53 -10.02 0.62
C ASN A 466 8.73 -11.32 1.42
N ARG A 467 9.88 -11.99 1.24
CA ARG A 467 10.23 -13.17 2.05
C ARG A 467 10.34 -12.81 3.53
N LEU A 468 11.04 -11.72 3.85
CA LEU A 468 11.21 -11.24 5.21
C LEU A 468 9.87 -10.99 5.91
N ALA A 469 8.90 -10.38 5.21
CA ALA A 469 7.58 -10.07 5.77
C ALA A 469 6.77 -11.35 6.10
N VAL A 470 6.84 -12.39 5.24
CA VAL A 470 6.22 -13.70 5.52
C VAL A 470 6.85 -14.33 6.77
N LEU A 471 8.18 -14.36 6.84
CA LEU A 471 8.90 -14.94 7.98
C LEU A 471 8.62 -14.16 9.27
N THR A 472 8.57 -12.84 9.22
CA THR A 472 8.29 -11.99 10.38
C THR A 472 6.89 -12.26 10.95
N LEU A 473 5.87 -12.39 10.09
CA LEU A 473 4.55 -12.82 10.53
C LEU A 473 4.59 -14.23 11.15
N ALA A 474 5.27 -15.18 10.51
CA ALA A 474 5.37 -16.54 11.02
C ALA A 474 6.09 -16.62 12.39
N ILE A 475 7.15 -15.84 12.60
CA ILE A 475 7.87 -15.75 13.89
C ILE A 475 6.95 -15.22 14.99
N ALA A 476 6.12 -14.21 14.70
CA ALA A 476 5.15 -13.67 15.67
C ALA A 476 4.02 -14.68 16.00
N MET A 477 3.68 -15.57 15.07
CA MET A 477 2.68 -16.62 15.27
C MET A 477 3.22 -17.91 15.91
N SER A 478 4.54 -18.03 16.05
CA SER A 478 5.26 -19.19 16.58
C SER A 478 5.67 -18.96 18.03
#